data_AF-A0A947NNI4-F1
#
_entry.id   AF-A0A947NNI4-F1
#
_cell.length_a   1.000
_cell.length_b   1.000
_cell.length_c   1.000
_cell.angle_alpha   90.00
_cell.angle_beta   90.00
_cell.angle_gamma   90.00
#
_symmetry.space_group_name_H-M   'P 1'
#
loop_
_entity.id
_entity.type
_entity.pdbx_description
1 polymer ?
#
loop_
_entity_poly.entity_id
_entity_poly.type
_entity_poly.pdbx_seq_one_letter_code
_entity_poly.pdbx_strand_id
1 'polypeptide(L)'
;MCDFISWVEVSDEQTPHGRHVLFLTDSEVFSPRGREVFGSNPGNYDVLGHGAIRRFYAPPGEKFLWGGINREARNFWEVERLPPEIQALHLEDPASFLQHWGRIWDTPGCFQFDDLGYLLMHAPKHWNEAMREHAPRNINGDADPFIPRGCTVAEHRPNGQLVWDPTRVQLYLSDGQKDGRNILGHDLRQKLQHQPVLNANVLDHLLAHPHLIPKEWQGKRVFFWGTVYHNQFNNSCVRCIYWSVDTWNWRFRWFIRNWNDDYPAAVLAS
;
A
#
# COMPACT_ATOMS: atom_id res chain seq x y z
N MET A 1 -12.69 10.38 0.94
CA MET A 1 -11.51 9.69 0.43
C MET A 1 -11.59 9.91 -1.06
N CYS A 2 -10.64 10.66 -1.60
CA CYS A 2 -10.75 11.18 -2.95
C CYS A 2 -10.38 10.10 -3.97
N ASP A 3 -10.87 10.22 -5.21
CA ASP A 3 -10.47 9.32 -6.30
C ASP A 3 -9.05 9.65 -6.82
N PHE A 4 -8.53 8.72 -7.62
CA PHE A 4 -7.16 8.62 -8.13
C PHE A 4 -6.52 9.94 -8.63
N ILE A 5 -7.20 10.69 -9.52
CA ILE A 5 -6.79 12.05 -9.88
C ILE A 5 -7.82 13.02 -9.35
N SER A 6 -7.42 13.86 -8.39
CA SER A 6 -8.26 14.93 -7.88
C SER A 6 -7.75 16.30 -8.30
N TRP A 7 -8.69 17.23 -8.43
CA TRP A 7 -8.39 18.63 -8.65
C TRP A 7 -9.39 19.53 -7.91
N VAL A 8 -9.00 20.79 -7.74
CA VAL A 8 -9.87 21.84 -7.21
C VAL A 8 -10.04 22.89 -8.29
N GLU A 9 -11.29 23.10 -8.70
CA GLU A 9 -11.66 24.20 -9.59
C GLU A 9 -11.89 25.46 -8.75
N VAL A 10 -11.02 26.45 -8.88
CA VAL A 10 -11.11 27.74 -8.18
C VAL A 10 -11.57 28.80 -9.17
N SER A 11 -12.56 29.59 -8.78
CA SER A 11 -12.98 30.80 -9.49
C SER A 11 -12.45 32.01 -8.73
N ASP A 12 -11.71 32.88 -9.40
CA ASP A 12 -11.32 34.17 -8.86
C ASP A 12 -12.33 35.24 -9.30
N GLU A 13 -12.91 35.96 -8.35
CA GLU A 13 -13.83 37.09 -8.64
C GLU A 13 -13.10 38.27 -9.32
N GLN A 14 -11.77 38.33 -9.26
CA GLN A 14 -10.95 39.42 -9.80
C GLN A 14 -10.37 39.18 -11.20
N THR A 15 -10.53 37.99 -11.77
CA THR A 15 -10.12 37.70 -13.16
C THR A 15 -11.36 37.46 -14.03
N PRO A 16 -11.62 38.28 -15.08
CA PRO A 16 -12.83 38.19 -15.89
C PRO A 16 -13.08 36.84 -16.59
N HIS A 17 -12.06 35.96 -16.64
CA HIS A 17 -12.09 34.66 -17.33
C HIS A 17 -11.35 33.51 -16.60
N GLY A 18 -10.87 33.68 -15.36
CA GLY A 18 -9.87 32.76 -14.80
C GLY A 18 -10.44 31.63 -13.95
N ARG A 19 -11.07 30.61 -14.55
CA ARG A 19 -11.20 29.32 -13.85
C ARG A 19 -9.79 28.72 -13.76
N HIS A 20 -9.34 28.37 -12.55
CA HIS A 20 -8.07 27.70 -12.32
C HIS A 20 -8.30 26.27 -11.85
N VAL A 21 -7.55 25.32 -12.40
CA VAL A 21 -7.55 23.93 -11.99
C VAL A 21 -6.26 23.66 -11.21
N LEU A 22 -6.41 23.36 -9.93
CA LEU A 22 -5.30 23.02 -9.04
C LEU A 22 -5.24 21.51 -8.84
N PHE A 23 -4.09 20.91 -9.06
CA PHE A 23 -3.82 19.49 -8.85
C PHE A 23 -2.34 19.32 -8.47
N LEU A 24 -1.96 18.14 -8.01
CA LEU A 24 -0.58 17.85 -7.59
C LEU A 24 -0.02 16.72 -8.44
N THR A 25 1.19 16.91 -8.93
CA THR A 25 2.02 15.87 -9.54
C THR A 25 3.27 15.63 -8.68
N ASP A 26 4.13 14.72 -9.12
CA ASP A 26 5.46 14.48 -8.54
C ASP A 26 6.27 15.78 -8.41
N SER A 27 6.19 16.70 -9.38
CA SER A 27 6.96 17.93 -9.33
C SER A 27 6.56 18.79 -8.14
N GLU A 28 5.26 18.87 -7.82
CA GLU A 28 4.75 19.64 -6.70
C GLU A 28 5.01 18.92 -5.37
N VAL A 29 4.60 17.65 -5.25
CA VAL A 29 4.67 16.89 -3.98
C VAL A 29 6.10 16.77 -3.47
N PHE A 30 7.07 16.59 -4.38
CA PHE A 30 8.48 16.44 -4.01
C PHE A 30 9.33 17.70 -4.19
N SER A 31 8.70 18.84 -4.47
CA SER A 31 9.37 20.15 -4.46
C SER A 31 9.83 20.55 -3.04
N PRO A 32 10.68 21.58 -2.89
CA PRO A 32 10.97 22.18 -1.59
C PRO A 32 9.70 22.60 -0.83
N ARG A 33 8.71 23.17 -1.54
CA ARG A 33 7.41 23.53 -0.95
C ARG A 33 6.63 22.29 -0.52
N GLY A 34 6.61 21.25 -1.34
CA GLY A 34 5.96 19.98 -1.01
C GLY A 34 6.51 19.37 0.27
N ARG A 35 7.85 19.39 0.45
CA ARG A 35 8.51 18.96 1.70
C ARG A 35 8.15 19.82 2.92
N GLU A 36 7.97 21.12 2.75
CA GLU A 36 7.49 22.00 3.83
C GLU A 36 6.05 21.65 4.24
N VAL A 37 5.20 21.34 3.26
CA VAL A 37 3.76 21.11 3.46
C VAL A 37 3.46 19.69 3.96
N PHE A 38 4.10 18.69 3.37
CA PHE A 38 3.86 17.25 3.60
C PHE A 38 4.95 16.58 4.45
N GLY A 39 6.01 17.32 4.81
CA GLY A 39 7.14 16.78 5.57
C GLY A 39 8.07 15.90 4.75
N SER A 40 8.90 15.11 5.45
CA SER A 40 9.85 14.19 4.82
C SER A 40 9.23 12.90 4.29
N ASN A 41 8.01 12.57 4.72
CA ASN A 41 7.28 11.39 4.28
C ASN A 41 5.86 11.77 3.81
N PRO A 42 5.68 12.09 2.52
CA PRO A 42 4.39 12.50 1.99
C PRO A 42 3.33 11.39 2.06
N GLY A 43 3.71 10.11 2.17
CA GLY A 43 2.77 9.00 2.27
C GLY A 43 1.95 8.96 3.57
N ASN A 44 2.28 9.79 4.55
CA ASN A 44 1.42 10.02 5.71
C ASN A 44 0.28 11.01 5.44
N TYR A 45 0.23 11.58 4.23
CA TYR A 45 -0.77 12.52 3.78
C TYR A 45 -1.50 11.96 2.56
N ASP A 46 -2.80 12.24 2.50
CA ASP A 46 -3.62 12.01 1.29
C ASP A 46 -3.22 13.04 0.22
N VAL A 47 -2.02 12.89 -0.36
CA VAL A 47 -1.42 13.85 -1.31
C VAL A 47 -2.20 13.96 -2.62
N LEU A 48 -3.03 12.97 -2.92
CA LEU A 48 -3.97 12.98 -4.04
C LEU A 48 -5.30 13.62 -3.66
N GLY A 49 -5.60 13.83 -2.38
CA GLY A 49 -6.86 14.40 -1.92
C GLY A 49 -6.94 15.92 -2.04
N HIS A 50 -8.18 16.44 -2.11
CA HIS A 50 -8.43 17.88 -2.19
C HIS A 50 -7.83 18.67 -1.02
N GLY A 51 -7.73 18.03 0.16
CA GLY A 51 -7.10 18.63 1.34
C GLY A 51 -5.61 18.91 1.13
N ALA A 52 -4.87 18.00 0.52
CA ALA A 52 -3.46 18.21 0.20
C ALA A 52 -3.26 19.27 -0.87
N ILE A 53 -4.07 19.24 -1.94
CA ILE A 53 -4.06 20.25 -3.01
C ILE A 53 -4.23 21.65 -2.39
N ARG A 54 -5.30 21.83 -1.60
CA ARG A 54 -5.59 23.11 -0.95
C ARG A 54 -4.48 23.56 -0.01
N ARG A 55 -3.90 22.63 0.76
CA ARG A 55 -2.81 22.94 1.68
C ARG A 55 -1.52 23.35 0.95
N PHE A 56 -1.23 22.72 -0.19
CA PHE A 56 -0.04 23.04 -0.99
C PHE A 56 -0.10 24.46 -1.54
N TYR A 57 -1.25 24.82 -2.13
CA TYR A 57 -1.49 26.15 -2.72
C TYR A 57 -1.86 27.23 -1.69
N ALA A 58 -1.99 26.89 -0.41
CA ALA A 58 -2.22 27.85 0.65
C ALA A 58 -1.02 28.77 0.87
N PRO A 59 -1.24 30.07 1.13
CA PRO A 59 -0.20 30.92 1.67
C PRO A 59 0.38 30.32 2.97
N PRO A 60 1.70 30.42 3.21
CA PRO A 60 2.32 29.91 4.42
C PRO A 60 1.64 30.49 5.68
N GLY A 61 1.23 29.61 6.61
CA GLY A 61 0.61 30.01 7.87
C GLY A 61 -0.90 30.28 7.81
N GLU A 62 -1.52 30.22 6.63
CA GLU A 62 -2.97 30.41 6.50
C GLU A 62 -3.71 29.06 6.45
N LYS A 63 -4.84 28.98 7.17
CA LYS A 63 -5.82 27.91 6.92
C LYS A 63 -6.54 28.28 5.62
N PHE A 64 -6.43 27.42 4.61
CA PHE A 64 -7.00 27.68 3.29
C PHE A 64 -8.50 27.94 3.37
N LEU A 65 -8.92 29.15 2.97
CA LEU A 65 -10.31 29.62 2.97
C LEU A 65 -10.84 29.90 1.55
N TRP A 66 -10.09 29.57 0.49
CA TRP A 66 -10.56 29.78 -0.88
C TRP A 66 -11.72 28.83 -1.20
N GLY A 67 -12.82 29.40 -1.69
CA GLY A 67 -13.89 28.66 -2.33
C GLY A 67 -13.37 27.84 -3.51
N GLY A 68 -14.11 26.82 -3.92
CA GLY A 68 -13.75 26.02 -5.08
C GLY A 68 -14.46 24.68 -5.09
N ILE A 69 -14.65 24.12 -6.28
CA ILE A 69 -15.37 22.87 -6.48
C ILE A 69 -14.34 21.75 -6.49
N ASN A 70 -14.45 20.84 -5.53
CA ASN A 70 -13.69 19.61 -5.50
C ASN A 70 -14.18 18.70 -6.63
N ARG A 71 -13.23 18.15 -7.38
CA ARG A 71 -13.49 17.23 -8.48
C ARG A 71 -12.48 16.11 -8.45
N GLU A 72 -12.87 14.97 -8.97
CA GLU A 72 -12.02 13.79 -8.98
C GLU A 72 -12.45 12.88 -10.13
N ALA A 73 -11.48 12.12 -10.64
CA ALA A 73 -11.67 11.17 -11.71
C ALA A 73 -10.93 9.89 -11.36
N ARG A 74 -11.71 8.82 -11.16
CA ARG A 74 -11.17 7.49 -10.95
C ARG A 74 -10.63 6.85 -12.23
N ASN A 75 -11.34 7.07 -13.34
CA ASN A 75 -10.97 6.58 -14.67
C ASN A 75 -10.11 7.62 -15.40
N PHE A 76 -8.96 7.98 -14.87
CA PHE A 76 -8.14 9.04 -15.47
C PHE A 76 -7.57 8.71 -16.86
N TRP A 77 -7.63 7.44 -17.27
CA TRP A 77 -7.38 7.02 -18.66
C TRP A 77 -8.49 7.45 -19.64
N GLU A 78 -9.63 7.94 -19.15
CA GLU A 78 -10.68 8.63 -19.93
C GLU A 78 -10.36 10.12 -19.98
N VAL A 79 -9.25 10.46 -20.66
CA VAL A 79 -8.62 11.80 -20.65
C VAL A 79 -9.60 12.91 -21.05
N GLU A 80 -10.58 12.61 -21.91
CA GLU A 80 -11.62 13.55 -22.33
C GLU A 80 -12.50 14.07 -21.18
N ARG A 81 -12.52 13.37 -20.04
CA ARG A 81 -13.27 13.77 -18.83
C ARG A 81 -12.47 14.68 -17.90
N LEU A 82 -11.17 14.81 -18.13
CA LEU A 82 -10.28 15.63 -17.32
C LEU A 82 -10.32 17.09 -17.78
N PRO A 83 -10.01 18.06 -16.93
CA PRO A 83 -9.85 19.45 -17.34
C PRO A 83 -8.64 19.64 -18.28
N PRO A 84 -8.66 20.64 -19.19
CA PRO A 84 -7.60 20.85 -20.18
C PRO A 84 -6.18 20.90 -19.61
N GLU A 85 -6.01 21.44 -18.41
CA GLU A 85 -4.73 21.54 -17.71
C GLU A 85 -4.14 20.17 -17.36
N ILE A 86 -5.00 19.19 -17.07
CA ILE A 86 -4.58 17.80 -16.80
C ILE A 86 -4.49 17.02 -18.12
N GLN A 87 -5.36 17.28 -19.10
CA GLN A 87 -5.24 16.68 -20.44
C GLN A 87 -3.90 17.02 -21.11
N ALA A 88 -3.36 18.21 -20.85
CA ALA A 88 -2.04 18.64 -21.35
C ALA A 88 -0.87 17.77 -20.86
N LEU A 89 -1.09 16.88 -19.90
CA LEU A 89 -0.11 15.90 -19.42
C LEU A 89 -0.10 14.61 -20.25
N HIS A 90 -0.95 14.51 -21.27
CA HIS A 90 -0.99 13.39 -22.21
C HIS A 90 -1.13 12.02 -21.53
N LEU A 91 -2.15 11.89 -20.68
CA LEU A 91 -2.42 10.67 -19.89
C LEU A 91 -3.10 9.56 -20.70
N GLU A 92 -2.98 9.56 -22.03
CA GLU A 92 -3.51 8.48 -22.86
C GLU A 92 -2.69 7.18 -22.71
N ASP A 93 -1.42 7.30 -22.29
CA ASP A 93 -0.51 6.19 -22.10
C ASP A 93 0.04 6.10 -20.65
N PRO A 94 0.31 4.87 -20.16
CA PRO A 94 0.84 4.66 -18.81
C PRO A 94 2.19 5.29 -18.52
N ALA A 95 3.06 5.45 -19.52
CA ALA A 95 4.39 6.00 -19.32
C ALA A 95 4.31 7.50 -19.01
N SER A 96 3.43 8.23 -19.71
CA SER A 96 3.16 9.64 -19.44
C SER A 96 2.57 9.84 -18.05
N PHE A 97 1.67 8.96 -17.59
CA PHE A 97 1.23 8.99 -16.19
C PHE A 97 2.38 8.79 -15.21
N LEU A 98 3.21 7.76 -15.40
CA LEU A 98 4.34 7.48 -14.51
C LEU A 98 5.41 8.58 -14.55
N GLN A 99 5.51 9.34 -15.63
CA GLN A 99 6.36 10.54 -15.70
C GLN A 99 5.91 11.63 -14.72
N HIS A 100 4.60 11.75 -14.50
CA HIS A 100 4.01 12.80 -13.67
C HIS A 100 3.64 12.34 -12.26
N TRP A 101 3.35 11.06 -12.05
CA TRP A 101 2.92 10.51 -10.75
C TRP A 101 3.71 9.26 -10.32
N GLY A 102 4.77 8.88 -11.02
CA GLY A 102 5.53 7.66 -10.73
C GLY A 102 6.18 7.65 -9.35
N ARG A 103 6.66 8.80 -8.86
CA ARG A 103 7.23 8.90 -7.51
C ARG A 103 6.16 8.85 -6.44
N ILE A 104 5.01 9.50 -6.64
CA ILE A 104 3.84 9.34 -5.77
C ILE A 104 3.44 7.86 -5.76
N TRP A 105 3.47 7.19 -6.93
CA TRP A 105 3.12 5.78 -7.10
C TRP A 105 4.04 4.85 -6.33
N ASP A 106 5.35 5.10 -6.41
CA ASP A 106 6.37 4.31 -5.73
C ASP A 106 6.49 4.63 -4.23
N THR A 107 5.91 5.73 -3.75
CA THR A 107 6.02 6.14 -2.35
C THR A 107 4.95 5.47 -1.50
N PRO A 108 5.33 4.61 -0.54
CA PRO A 108 4.36 3.94 0.33
C PRO A 108 3.46 4.93 1.06
N GLY A 109 2.15 4.71 1.01
CA GLY A 109 1.13 5.52 1.70
C GLY A 109 0.57 6.68 0.88
N CYS A 110 1.20 7.08 -0.23
CA CYS A 110 0.59 8.03 -1.18
C CYS A 110 -0.53 7.35 -1.98
N PHE A 111 -0.25 6.11 -2.40
CA PHE A 111 -1.15 5.00 -2.73
C PHE A 111 -2.22 4.61 -1.70
N GLN A 112 -3.52 4.74 -1.97
CA GLN A 112 -4.48 3.93 -1.22
C GLN A 112 -4.68 2.54 -1.84
N PHE A 113 -4.99 1.57 -0.98
CA PHE A 113 -5.15 0.18 -1.39
C PHE A 113 -6.28 -0.02 -2.43
N ASP A 114 -7.41 0.68 -2.23
CA ASP A 114 -8.58 0.57 -3.09
C ASP A 114 -8.36 1.13 -4.51
N ASP A 115 -7.39 2.03 -4.67
CA ASP A 115 -7.04 2.67 -5.93
C ASP A 115 -6.35 1.70 -6.88
N LEU A 116 -5.32 1.00 -6.39
CA LEU A 116 -4.63 -0.02 -7.17
C LEU A 116 -5.57 -1.19 -7.49
N GLY A 117 -6.35 -1.64 -6.51
CA GLY A 117 -7.35 -2.69 -6.73
C GLY A 117 -8.30 -2.33 -7.86
N TYR A 118 -8.81 -1.08 -7.86
CA TYR A 118 -9.69 -0.59 -8.90
C TYR A 118 -9.02 -0.53 -10.28
N LEU A 119 -7.81 0.02 -10.37
CA LEU A 119 -7.03 0.02 -11.61
C LEU A 119 -6.89 -1.38 -12.19
N LEU A 120 -6.58 -2.35 -11.33
CA LEU A 120 -6.36 -3.73 -11.74
C LEU A 120 -7.64 -4.45 -12.20
N MET A 121 -8.82 -3.92 -11.89
CA MET A 121 -10.11 -4.51 -12.27
C MET A 121 -10.77 -3.77 -13.44
N HIS A 122 -10.57 -2.46 -13.55
CA HIS A 122 -11.37 -1.59 -14.42
C HIS A 122 -10.57 -0.86 -15.49
N ALA A 123 -9.26 -0.70 -15.32
CA ALA A 123 -8.45 -0.02 -16.33
C ALA A 123 -8.34 -0.86 -17.61
N PRO A 124 -8.18 -0.20 -18.79
CA PRO A 124 -7.87 -0.90 -20.03
C PRO A 124 -6.66 -1.82 -19.86
N LYS A 125 -6.65 -2.93 -20.60
CA LYS A 125 -5.63 -3.99 -20.44
C LYS A 125 -4.19 -3.46 -20.45
N HIS A 126 -3.85 -2.54 -21.35
CA HIS A 126 -2.50 -1.98 -21.43
C HIS A 126 -2.12 -1.13 -20.20
N TRP A 127 -3.08 -0.40 -19.61
CA TRP A 127 -2.91 0.29 -18.32
C TRP A 127 -2.66 -0.70 -17.19
N ASN A 128 -3.50 -1.73 -17.12
CA ASN A 128 -3.39 -2.78 -16.13
C ASN A 128 -2.00 -3.46 -16.14
N GLU A 129 -1.53 -3.82 -17.34
CA GLU A 129 -0.23 -4.47 -17.54
C GLU A 129 0.93 -3.54 -17.14
N ALA A 130 0.91 -2.28 -17.59
CA ALA A 130 1.94 -1.31 -17.25
C ALA A 130 2.01 -1.02 -15.75
N MET A 131 0.87 -0.87 -15.07
CA MET A 131 0.83 -0.63 -13.62
C MET A 131 1.32 -1.84 -12.82
N ARG A 132 1.11 -3.07 -13.31
CA ARG A 132 1.68 -4.29 -12.69
C ARG A 132 3.20 -4.35 -12.86
N GLU A 133 3.71 -3.92 -14.01
CA GLU A 133 5.16 -3.88 -14.27
C GLU A 133 5.86 -2.87 -13.36
N HIS A 134 5.23 -1.70 -13.15
CA HIS A 134 5.75 -0.60 -12.34
C HIS A 134 5.30 -0.64 -10.87
N ALA A 135 4.65 -1.71 -10.42
CA ALA A 135 4.28 -1.80 -9.02
C ALA A 135 5.55 -1.81 -8.14
N PRO A 136 5.58 -1.01 -7.07
CA PRO A 136 6.77 -0.92 -6.23
C PRO A 136 7.08 -2.30 -5.64
N ARG A 137 8.33 -2.74 -5.82
CA ARG A 137 8.84 -4.01 -5.28
C ARG A 137 9.76 -3.80 -4.10
N ASN A 138 10.20 -2.57 -3.85
CA ASN A 138 11.06 -2.26 -2.72
C ASN A 138 10.24 -2.18 -1.44
N ILE A 139 10.57 -3.00 -0.47
CA ILE A 139 9.89 -3.11 0.81
C ILE A 139 10.90 -2.75 1.91
N ASN A 140 10.56 -1.74 2.72
CA ASN A 140 11.31 -1.43 3.91
C ASN A 140 10.89 -2.37 5.06
N GLY A 141 11.62 -3.46 5.21
CA GLY A 141 11.44 -4.43 6.29
C GLY A 141 11.83 -3.91 7.68
N ASP A 142 12.39 -2.70 7.81
CA ASP A 142 12.85 -2.13 9.08
C ASP A 142 11.91 -1.05 9.63
N ALA A 143 10.88 -0.66 8.86
CA ALA A 143 9.89 0.30 9.31
C ALA A 143 9.06 -0.25 10.49
N ASP A 144 8.53 0.65 11.31
CA ASP A 144 7.59 0.27 12.36
C ASP A 144 6.37 -0.44 11.75
N PRO A 145 6.02 -1.65 12.21
CA PRO A 145 4.93 -2.39 11.61
C PRO A 145 3.58 -1.78 11.97
N PHE A 146 2.60 -1.94 11.08
CA PHE A 146 1.21 -1.63 11.39
C PHE A 146 0.77 -2.38 12.66
N ILE A 147 0.11 -1.67 13.57
CA ILE A 147 -0.38 -2.20 14.85
C ILE A 147 -1.90 -2.33 14.78
N PRO A 148 -2.46 -3.56 14.72
CA PRO A 148 -3.89 -3.78 14.79
C PRO A 148 -4.50 -3.21 16.09
N ARG A 149 -5.75 -2.78 16.01
CA ARG A 149 -6.48 -2.24 17.17
C ARG A 149 -6.46 -3.23 18.35
N GLY A 150 -6.13 -2.72 19.53
CA GLY A 150 -6.07 -3.52 20.77
C GLY A 150 -4.84 -4.44 20.86
N CYS A 151 -3.86 -4.26 19.99
CA CYS A 151 -2.59 -4.97 20.04
C CYS A 151 -1.41 -4.04 20.34
N THR A 152 -0.30 -4.63 20.77
CA THR A 152 1.03 -4.02 20.82
C THR A 152 2.03 -4.92 20.09
N VAL A 153 3.14 -4.35 19.61
CA VAL A 153 4.23 -5.13 19.01
C VAL A 153 5.08 -5.71 20.13
N ALA A 154 5.22 -7.03 20.17
CA ALA A 154 6.04 -7.74 21.16
C ALA A 154 7.44 -8.06 20.60
N GLU A 155 7.52 -8.36 19.30
CA GLU A 155 8.76 -8.63 18.59
C GLU A 155 8.61 -8.18 17.14
N HIS A 156 9.64 -7.55 16.60
CA HIS A 156 9.75 -7.24 15.18
C HIS A 156 11.17 -7.58 14.72
N ARG A 157 11.28 -8.50 13.77
CA ARG A 157 12.53 -8.89 13.13
C ARG A 157 12.70 -8.06 11.87
N PRO A 158 13.70 -7.17 11.80
CA PRO A 158 13.97 -6.41 10.60
C PRO A 158 14.31 -7.36 9.44
N ASN A 159 13.79 -7.07 8.24
CA ASN A 159 14.17 -7.78 7.01
C ASN A 159 15.08 -6.93 6.11
N GLY A 160 15.48 -5.72 6.52
CA GLY A 160 16.26 -4.80 5.70
C GLY A 160 15.44 -4.23 4.53
N GLN A 161 16.15 -3.69 3.55
CA GLN A 161 15.55 -3.33 2.26
C GLN A 161 15.42 -4.59 1.41
N LEU A 162 14.18 -5.00 1.13
CA LEU A 162 13.86 -6.19 0.35
C LEU A 162 13.32 -5.77 -1.03
N VAL A 163 13.89 -6.31 -2.10
CA VAL A 163 13.24 -6.30 -3.41
C VAL A 163 12.34 -7.53 -3.49
N TRP A 164 11.03 -7.32 -3.61
CA TRP A 164 10.04 -8.38 -3.67
C TRP A 164 10.22 -9.24 -4.93
N ASP A 165 10.51 -10.51 -4.68
CA ASP A 165 10.54 -11.56 -5.67
C ASP A 165 9.90 -12.81 -5.06
N PRO A 166 8.70 -13.22 -5.53
CA PRO A 166 8.01 -14.36 -4.97
C PRO A 166 8.78 -15.68 -5.15
N THR A 167 9.70 -15.77 -6.13
CA THR A 167 10.52 -16.96 -6.35
C THR A 167 11.58 -17.16 -5.26
N ARG A 168 11.89 -16.09 -4.51
CA ARG A 168 12.79 -16.11 -3.35
C ARG A 168 12.06 -16.35 -2.04
N VAL A 169 10.78 -16.69 -2.07
CA VAL A 169 9.97 -16.96 -0.88
C VAL A 169 9.52 -18.42 -0.87
N GLN A 170 9.81 -19.11 0.22
CA GLN A 170 9.33 -20.45 0.46
C GLN A 170 8.21 -20.45 1.50
N LEU A 171 7.19 -21.27 1.25
CA LEU A 171 6.17 -21.59 2.24
C LEU A 171 6.66 -22.75 3.13
N TYR A 172 7.23 -22.40 4.28
CA TYR A 172 7.79 -23.36 5.23
C TYR A 172 6.68 -24.02 6.07
N LEU A 173 6.76 -25.36 6.16
CA LEU A 173 6.01 -26.18 7.09
C LEU A 173 6.99 -26.95 7.98
N SER A 174 6.83 -26.83 9.29
CA SER A 174 7.54 -27.70 10.23
C SER A 174 7.02 -29.13 10.12
N ASP A 175 7.81 -30.12 10.53
CA ASP A 175 7.35 -31.52 10.54
C ASP A 175 6.11 -31.71 11.42
N GLY A 176 5.91 -30.89 12.46
CA GLY A 176 4.71 -30.91 13.30
C GLY A 176 3.42 -30.45 12.61
N GLN A 177 3.50 -29.87 11.41
CA GLN A 177 2.34 -29.43 10.61
C GLN A 177 1.98 -30.40 9.49
N LYS A 178 2.88 -31.31 9.11
CA LYS A 178 2.71 -32.18 7.94
C LYS A 178 1.84 -33.40 8.28
N ASP A 179 1.25 -34.01 7.26
CA ASP A 179 0.53 -35.28 7.36
C ASP A 179 -0.68 -35.22 8.31
N GLY A 180 -1.43 -34.11 8.27
CA GLY A 180 -2.60 -33.89 9.13
C GLY A 180 -2.27 -33.60 10.60
N ARG A 181 -0.99 -33.41 10.93
CA ARG A 181 -0.54 -33.07 12.29
C ARG A 181 -0.79 -31.60 12.62
N ASN A 182 -0.73 -31.32 13.91
CA ASN A 182 -0.85 -29.99 14.45
C ASN A 182 0.30 -29.71 15.42
N ILE A 183 0.81 -28.48 15.38
CA ILE A 183 1.80 -27.96 16.33
C ILE A 183 1.23 -26.73 17.05
N LEU A 184 1.59 -26.52 18.32
CA LEU A 184 1.24 -25.28 19.03
C LEU A 184 2.08 -24.13 18.49
N GLY A 185 1.53 -22.91 18.49
CA GLY A 185 2.24 -21.75 17.93
C GLY A 185 3.53 -21.41 18.68
N HIS A 186 3.58 -21.67 20.00
CA HIS A 186 4.80 -21.51 20.78
C HIS A 186 5.92 -22.45 20.31
N ASP A 187 5.59 -23.71 20.03
CA ASP A 187 6.57 -24.71 19.55
C ASP A 187 6.98 -24.41 18.11
N LEU A 188 6.03 -23.99 17.26
CA LEU A 188 6.32 -23.56 15.89
C LEU A 188 7.26 -22.35 15.87
N ARG A 189 7.07 -21.37 16.77
CA ARG A 189 7.97 -20.22 16.91
C ARG A 189 9.40 -20.67 17.21
N GLN A 190 9.59 -21.67 18.07
CA GLN A 190 10.93 -22.21 18.36
C GLN A 190 11.56 -22.81 17.11
N LYS A 191 10.80 -23.56 16.30
CA LYS A 191 11.29 -24.11 15.02
C LYS A 191 11.67 -23.03 14.01
N LEU A 192 10.98 -21.89 14.04
CA LEU A 192 11.21 -20.74 13.17
C LEU A 192 12.29 -19.76 13.67
N GLN A 193 12.89 -19.99 14.84
CA GLN A 193 13.84 -19.05 15.44
C GLN A 193 15.05 -18.73 14.54
N HIS A 194 15.52 -19.73 13.79
CA HIS A 194 16.67 -19.60 12.90
C HIS A 194 16.28 -19.49 11.42
N GLN A 195 14.99 -19.41 11.12
CA GLN A 195 14.50 -19.23 9.75
C GLN A 195 14.44 -17.75 9.41
N PRO A 196 14.76 -17.34 8.18
CA PRO A 196 14.65 -15.96 7.71
C PRO A 196 13.18 -15.62 7.40
N VAL A 197 12.35 -15.61 8.45
CA VAL A 197 10.92 -15.32 8.37
C VAL A 197 10.67 -13.89 7.89
N LEU A 198 9.69 -13.72 7.00
CA LEU A 198 9.22 -12.41 6.57
C LEU A 198 8.33 -11.78 7.65
N ASN A 199 8.38 -10.45 7.76
CA ASN A 199 7.68 -9.68 8.78
C ASN A 199 6.40 -9.00 8.26
N ALA A 200 5.69 -8.28 9.14
CA ALA A 200 4.40 -7.69 8.81
C ALA A 200 4.47 -6.58 7.74
N ASN A 201 5.63 -5.92 7.54
CA ASN A 201 5.76 -4.88 6.52
C ASN A 201 5.65 -5.49 5.12
N VAL A 202 6.20 -6.68 4.93
CA VAL A 202 6.05 -7.43 3.67
C VAL A 202 4.58 -7.81 3.46
N LEU A 203 3.89 -8.23 4.51
CA LEU A 203 2.46 -8.51 4.44
C LEU A 203 1.66 -7.27 4.04
N ASP A 204 1.93 -6.12 4.67
CA ASP A 204 1.18 -4.89 4.40
C ASP A 204 1.46 -4.37 2.99
N HIS A 205 2.70 -4.49 2.51
CA HIS A 205 3.06 -4.21 1.12
C HIS A 205 2.33 -5.11 0.13
N LEU A 206 2.29 -6.42 0.38
CA LEU A 206 1.60 -7.36 -0.49
C LEU A 206 0.09 -7.16 -0.52
N LEU A 207 -0.49 -6.81 0.62
CA LEU A 207 -1.89 -6.40 0.66
C LEU A 207 -2.07 -5.12 -0.12
N ALA A 208 -1.19 -4.12 -0.01
CA ALA A 208 -1.25 -2.91 -0.83
C ALA A 208 -1.10 -3.21 -2.35
N HIS A 209 -0.41 -4.31 -2.71
CA HIS A 209 -0.13 -4.71 -4.09
C HIS A 209 -0.51 -6.17 -4.38
N PRO A 210 -1.80 -6.56 -4.39
CA PRO A 210 -2.21 -7.97 -4.36
C PRO A 210 -1.84 -8.78 -5.60
N HIS A 211 -1.55 -8.11 -6.72
CA HIS A 211 -1.06 -8.75 -7.93
C HIS A 211 0.37 -9.30 -7.80
N LEU A 212 1.12 -8.85 -6.78
CA LEU A 212 2.43 -9.39 -6.42
C LEU A 212 2.32 -10.69 -5.61
N ILE A 213 1.13 -11.02 -5.08
CA ILE A 213 0.91 -12.23 -4.30
C ILE A 213 0.76 -13.43 -5.25
N PRO A 214 1.53 -14.50 -5.07
CA PRO A 214 1.43 -15.68 -5.92
C PRO A 214 0.05 -16.34 -5.86
N LYS A 215 -0.50 -16.71 -7.01
CA LYS A 215 -1.83 -17.34 -7.09
C LYS A 215 -1.87 -18.69 -6.37
N GLU A 216 -0.75 -19.40 -6.33
CA GLU A 216 -0.58 -20.66 -5.62
C GLU A 216 -0.65 -20.54 -4.09
N TRP A 217 -0.65 -19.31 -3.54
CA TRP A 217 -0.95 -19.08 -2.12
C TRP A 217 -2.46 -19.15 -1.84
N GLN A 218 -3.32 -19.14 -2.87
CA GLN A 218 -4.77 -19.33 -2.70
C GLN A 218 -5.06 -20.68 -2.06
N GLY A 219 -6.06 -20.70 -1.16
CA GLY A 219 -6.37 -21.86 -0.33
C GLY A 219 -5.51 -22.00 0.93
N LYS A 220 -4.45 -21.21 1.08
CA LYS A 220 -3.59 -21.19 2.28
C LYS A 220 -3.78 -19.89 3.06
N ARG A 221 -3.35 -19.92 4.32
CA ARG A 221 -3.16 -18.71 5.15
C ARG A 221 -1.67 -18.57 5.41
N VAL A 222 -1.00 -17.67 4.71
CA VAL A 222 0.46 -17.53 4.74
C VAL A 222 0.85 -16.54 5.84
N PHE A 223 1.62 -17.00 6.85
CA PHE A 223 1.96 -16.22 8.04
C PHE A 223 3.33 -15.58 8.00
N PHE A 224 3.40 -14.34 8.49
CA PHE A 224 4.59 -13.49 8.49
C PHE A 224 5.18 -13.42 9.91
N TRP A 225 5.87 -14.48 10.29
CA TRP A 225 6.36 -14.72 11.66
C TRP A 225 7.47 -13.77 12.12
N GLY A 226 7.98 -12.90 11.24
CA GLY A 226 8.92 -11.84 11.61
C GLY A 226 8.29 -10.72 12.45
N THR A 227 6.98 -10.71 12.70
CA THR A 227 6.36 -9.78 13.64
C THR A 227 5.36 -10.49 14.55
N VAL A 228 5.54 -10.34 15.86
CA VAL A 228 4.68 -10.91 16.90
C VAL A 228 3.96 -9.77 17.61
N TYR A 229 2.65 -9.94 17.78
CA TYR A 229 1.78 -8.99 18.46
C TYR A 229 1.24 -9.59 19.75
N HIS A 230 1.03 -8.76 20.77
CA HIS A 230 0.31 -9.11 21.99
C HIS A 230 -1.03 -8.39 22.06
N ASN A 231 -2.05 -9.04 22.59
CA ASN A 231 -3.28 -8.35 23.00
C ASN A 231 -3.21 -7.87 24.46
N GLN A 232 -4.27 -7.22 24.93
CA GLN A 232 -4.43 -6.77 26.32
C GLN A 232 -4.33 -7.89 27.38
N PHE A 233 -4.45 -9.16 26.97
CA PHE A 233 -4.30 -10.33 27.85
C PHE A 233 -2.92 -11.00 27.67
N ASN A 234 -1.96 -10.33 27.03
CA ASN A 234 -0.62 -10.82 26.77
C ASN A 234 -0.55 -12.13 25.96
N ASN A 235 -1.60 -12.45 25.19
CA ASN A 235 -1.57 -13.58 24.27
C ASN A 235 -0.85 -13.16 22.98
N SER A 236 0.11 -13.98 22.52
CA SER A 236 0.85 -13.71 21.30
C SER A 236 0.12 -14.19 20.04
N CYS A 237 0.18 -13.40 18.96
CA CYS A 237 -0.30 -13.77 17.64
C CYS A 237 0.61 -13.24 16.52
N VAL A 238 0.40 -13.80 15.33
CA VAL A 238 1.08 -13.41 14.08
C VAL A 238 0.02 -13.18 13.00
N ARG A 239 0.27 -12.23 12.09
CA ARG A 239 -0.63 -11.91 10.97
C ARG A 239 -0.37 -12.82 9.76
N CYS A 240 -1.42 -13.04 8.97
CA CYS A 240 -1.36 -13.76 7.70
C CYS A 240 -2.12 -13.06 6.59
N ILE A 241 -1.77 -13.42 5.35
CA ILE A 241 -2.54 -13.14 4.14
C ILE A 241 -3.33 -14.41 3.77
N TYR A 242 -4.56 -14.21 3.27
CA TYR A 242 -5.39 -15.29 2.74
C TYR A 242 -6.37 -14.78 1.68
N TRP A 243 -6.76 -15.65 0.75
CA TRP A 243 -7.77 -15.34 -0.26
C TRP A 243 -9.17 -15.67 0.26
N SER A 244 -10.13 -14.75 0.08
CA SER A 244 -11.53 -14.94 0.47
C SER A 244 -12.45 -14.11 -0.42
N VAL A 245 -13.52 -14.72 -0.94
CA VAL A 245 -14.57 -14.07 -1.75
C VAL A 245 -13.97 -13.07 -2.74
N ASP A 246 -13.07 -13.59 -3.57
CA ASP A 246 -12.41 -12.87 -4.67
C ASP A 246 -11.44 -11.74 -4.29
N THR A 247 -11.00 -11.66 -3.04
CA THR A 247 -9.97 -10.69 -2.64
C THR A 247 -8.98 -11.22 -1.59
N TRP A 248 -7.77 -10.65 -1.60
CA TRP A 248 -6.75 -10.90 -0.60
C TRP A 248 -7.07 -10.12 0.67
N ASN A 249 -7.07 -10.81 1.80
CA ASN A 249 -7.39 -10.27 3.11
C ASN A 249 -6.29 -10.65 4.09
N TRP A 250 -6.37 -10.07 5.29
CA TRP A 250 -5.50 -10.45 6.40
C TRP A 250 -6.28 -10.82 7.67
N ARG A 251 -5.66 -11.66 8.50
CA ARG A 251 -6.13 -12.02 9.85
C ARG A 251 -4.91 -12.24 10.74
N PHE A 252 -5.15 -12.53 12.01
CA PHE A 252 -4.14 -13.04 12.93
C PHE A 252 -4.55 -14.41 13.47
N ARG A 253 -3.55 -15.18 13.94
CA ARG A 253 -3.76 -16.42 14.68
C ARG A 253 -2.92 -16.43 15.95
N TRP A 254 -3.54 -16.80 17.05
CA TRP A 254 -2.92 -16.84 18.37
C TRP A 254 -2.04 -18.09 18.55
N PHE A 255 -0.97 -17.97 19.33
CA PHE A 255 -0.05 -19.09 19.60
C PHE A 255 -0.68 -20.22 20.40
N ILE A 256 -1.70 -19.91 21.21
CA ILE A 256 -2.50 -20.88 21.97
C ILE A 256 -3.35 -21.80 21.08
N ARG A 257 -3.42 -21.54 19.77
CA ARG A 257 -4.15 -22.37 18.81
C ARG A 257 -3.19 -23.35 18.13
N ASN A 258 -3.76 -24.43 17.62
CA ASN A 258 -3.07 -25.39 16.78
C ASN A 258 -2.75 -24.83 15.39
N TRP A 259 -1.65 -25.29 14.80
CA TRP A 259 -1.20 -24.92 13.47
C TRP A 259 -1.00 -26.21 12.66
N ASN A 260 -1.79 -26.40 11.60
CA ASN A 260 -1.66 -27.45 10.59
C ASN A 260 -0.93 -26.95 9.33
N ASP A 261 -1.01 -27.73 8.27
CA ASP A 261 -0.47 -27.50 6.92
C ASP A 261 -1.11 -26.33 6.15
N ASP A 262 -2.31 -25.88 6.52
CA ASP A 262 -2.94 -24.69 5.93
C ASP A 262 -2.31 -23.37 6.40
N TYR A 263 -1.43 -23.41 7.40
CA TYR A 263 -0.82 -22.23 8.02
C TYR A 263 0.71 -22.19 7.85
N PRO A 264 1.24 -22.19 6.60
CA PRO A 264 2.69 -22.10 6.39
C PRO A 264 3.26 -20.74 6.82
N ALA A 265 4.54 -20.74 7.18
CA ALA A 265 5.31 -19.53 7.40
C ALA A 265 5.95 -19.06 6.08
N ALA A 266 5.88 -17.77 5.79
CA ALA A 266 6.66 -17.16 4.71
C ALA A 266 8.11 -16.96 5.17
N VAL A 267 9.06 -17.61 4.50
CA VAL A 267 10.49 -17.49 4.77
C VAL A 267 11.22 -17.14 3.47
N LEU A 268 12.31 -16.38 3.56
CA LEU A 268 13.21 -16.22 2.42
C LEU A 268 13.88 -17.55 2.12
N ALA A 269 13.89 -17.94 0.84
CA ALA A 269 14.69 -19.06 0.37
C ALA A 269 16.18 -18.70 0.46
N SER A 270 16.97 -19.66 0.93
CA SER A 270 18.43 -19.57 0.98
C SER A 270 19.07 -19.61 -0.40
#